data_AF-A0A183GPW9-F1
#
_entry.id   AF-A0A183GPW9-F1
#
_cell.length_a   1.000
_cell.length_b   1.000
_cell.length_c   1.000
_cell.angle_alpha   90.00
_cell.angle_beta   90.00
_cell.angle_gamma   90.00
#
_symmetry.space_group_name_H-M   'P 1'
#
loop_
_entity.id
_entity.type
_entity.pdbx_description
1 polymer ?
#
loop_
_entity_poly.entity_id
_entity_poly.type
_entity_poly.pdbx_seq_one_letter_code
_entity_poly.pdbx_strand_id
1 'polypeptide(L)'
;MVNLLSSSDSLLIVVILRYFIGHKGLAAYTPFEDLNIPTGSNWAKPIKASLCLPKKLDAWRGRKSNAKVGYGRPLNLPRRHFCLKHDRHDEFCSESRIDELIRPKALLDLNRVGDPVLNMPIVIAAGLSTDSLRVCLESLMEQEGLNTQMIIVVYDKEYSENADLSSLFHVKAVPVNASAGYNALIMSALSVGFSVFPSAPAIAIIEEDVRLSPDWLHFLSQTVPVLLADPKLDVVQTFNPNGFEDTSGDGSLVYRIGFQQPLYSYVIKRKVYVEEIKYTAECCTEPGRWEMRTSSSLVPDVSRISVAYASIGEPKWSDGLFVRPRSQSHGNYLLGSDFISEETYGKALARHIATAPRIPLKTLDCDGFKQKIIEVSQAANSSSVVVTCGSEISDLATASRCFGLYFDMHFVSGVYKRVMRFVVSSVIHVFIVPEMLMSQNDSWLSRVTANISIT
;
A
#
# COMPACT_ATOMS: atom_id res chain seq x y z
N MET A 1 33.90 4.94 -31.60
CA MET A 1 35.13 5.30 -30.86
C MET A 1 34.91 4.92 -29.41
N VAL A 2 35.61 3.88 -28.94
CA VAL A 2 35.61 3.48 -27.52
C VAL A 2 36.96 3.93 -26.97
N ASN A 3 36.94 4.85 -26.01
CA ASN A 3 38.11 5.17 -25.21
C ASN A 3 38.24 4.12 -24.11
N LEU A 4 39.34 3.38 -24.13
CA LEU A 4 39.77 2.47 -23.06
C LEU A 4 40.68 3.26 -22.11
N LEU A 5 40.29 3.36 -20.84
CA LEU A 5 41.19 3.67 -19.74
C LEU A 5 41.40 2.38 -18.95
N SER A 6 42.66 1.97 -18.83
CA SER A 6 43.09 0.81 -18.05
C SER A 6 43.40 1.22 -16.60
N SER A 7 42.78 0.55 -15.65
CA SER A 7 43.43 0.20 -14.39
C SER A 7 42.79 -1.07 -13.83
N SER A 8 43.64 -1.90 -13.26
CA SER A 8 43.39 -3.20 -12.65
C SER A 8 42.27 -3.17 -11.59
N ASP A 9 41.10 -3.62 -11.99
CA ASP A 9 40.06 -4.22 -11.16
C ASP A 9 39.20 -5.06 -12.10
N SER A 10 38.77 -6.25 -11.67
CA SER A 10 38.00 -7.20 -12.48
C SER A 10 36.74 -6.54 -13.06
N LEU A 11 36.83 -6.09 -14.31
CA LEU A 11 35.76 -5.39 -15.01
C LEU A 11 34.66 -6.40 -15.37
N LEU A 12 33.60 -6.45 -14.56
CA LEU A 12 32.39 -7.20 -14.92
C LEU A 12 31.65 -6.42 -16.01
N ILE A 13 31.95 -6.72 -17.28
CA ILE A 13 31.21 -6.18 -18.42
C ILE A 13 29.88 -6.93 -18.53
N VAL A 14 28.79 -6.32 -18.07
CA VAL A 14 27.44 -6.84 -18.34
C VAL A 14 27.06 -6.45 -19.76
N VAL A 15 27.02 -7.43 -20.66
CA VAL A 15 26.60 -7.18 -22.04
C VAL A 15 25.09 -7.29 -22.16
N ILE A 16 24.44 -6.13 -22.28
CA ILE A 16 23.01 -5.99 -22.49
C ILE A 16 22.71 -5.94 -23.98
N LEU A 17 21.65 -6.63 -24.43
CA LEU A 17 21.11 -6.47 -25.77
C LEU A 17 19.80 -5.70 -25.70
N ARG A 18 19.74 -4.57 -26.41
CA ARG A 18 18.54 -3.74 -26.55
C ARG A 18 18.21 -3.58 -28.03
N TYR A 19 16.93 -3.61 -28.38
CA TYR A 19 16.48 -2.96 -29.61
C TYR A 19 15.54 -1.81 -29.25
N PHE A 20 15.55 -0.79 -30.10
CA PHE A 20 14.71 0.38 -29.97
C PHE A 20 14.35 0.87 -31.37
N ILE A 21 13.07 1.10 -31.61
CA ILE A 21 12.59 1.66 -32.86
C ILE A 21 11.88 2.97 -32.56
N GLY A 22 12.43 4.07 -33.06
CA GLY A 22 11.87 5.41 -32.88
C GLY A 22 12.21 6.34 -34.03
N HIS A 23 11.74 7.59 -33.94
CA HIS A 23 12.09 8.68 -34.84
C HIS A 23 12.61 9.88 -34.05
N LYS A 24 13.43 10.72 -34.70
CA LYS A 24 13.97 11.94 -34.10
C LYS A 24 12.81 12.87 -33.68
N GLY A 25 12.70 13.18 -32.39
CA GLY A 25 11.64 14.04 -31.82
C GLY A 25 10.56 13.34 -30.97
N LEU A 26 10.66 12.02 -30.77
CA LEU A 26 9.85 11.27 -29.78
C LEU A 26 10.32 11.57 -28.34
N ALA A 27 9.35 11.70 -27.42
CA ALA A 27 9.62 11.85 -26.00
C ALA A 27 9.81 10.46 -25.35
N ALA A 28 11.05 10.18 -24.96
CA ALA A 28 11.54 9.12 -24.06
C ALA A 28 11.31 7.64 -24.42
N TYR A 29 10.13 7.18 -24.88
CA TYR A 29 9.86 5.74 -25.04
C TYR A 29 8.97 5.40 -26.25
N THR A 30 9.16 4.20 -26.79
CA THR A 30 8.34 3.62 -27.87
C THR A 30 7.91 2.21 -27.48
N PRO A 31 6.71 1.74 -27.88
CA PRO A 31 6.27 0.37 -27.62
C PRO A 31 7.05 -0.68 -28.46
N PHE A 32 8.08 -0.24 -29.18
CA PHE A 32 8.91 -1.05 -30.05
C PHE A 32 10.34 -1.07 -29.51
N GLU A 33 10.46 -1.37 -28.22
CA GLU A 33 11.72 -1.55 -27.52
C GLU A 33 11.67 -2.81 -26.67
N ASP A 34 12.82 -3.44 -26.50
CA ASP A 34 12.97 -4.61 -25.63
C ASP A 34 14.41 -4.68 -25.13
N LEU A 35 14.61 -5.33 -23.99
CA LEU A 35 15.88 -5.40 -23.28
C LEU A 35 16.12 -6.81 -22.73
N ASN A 36 17.13 -7.49 -23.29
CA ASN A 36 17.65 -8.73 -22.72
C ASN A 36 18.85 -8.43 -21.83
N ILE A 37 18.67 -8.69 -20.53
CA ILE A 37 19.75 -8.67 -19.54
C ILE A 37 20.21 -10.13 -19.32
N PRO A 38 21.51 -10.44 -19.41
CA PRO A 38 21.99 -11.79 -19.20
C PRO A 38 21.86 -12.20 -17.74
N THR A 39 21.63 -13.49 -17.50
CA THR A 39 21.75 -14.09 -16.17
C THR A 39 23.18 -14.61 -15.97
N GLY A 40 23.88 -14.08 -14.97
CA GLY A 40 25.26 -14.45 -14.65
C GLY A 40 26.30 -13.83 -15.60
N SER A 41 27.41 -14.54 -15.84
CA SER A 41 28.55 -14.09 -16.65
C SER A 41 28.42 -14.40 -18.15
N ASN A 42 27.20 -14.64 -18.63
CA ASN A 42 26.93 -14.98 -20.03
C ASN A 42 26.56 -13.74 -20.86
N TRP A 43 26.63 -13.86 -22.19
CA TRP A 43 26.09 -12.84 -23.10
C TRP A 43 24.56 -12.86 -23.09
N ALA A 44 23.93 -11.70 -23.27
CA ALA A 44 22.47 -11.63 -23.46
C ALA A 44 22.05 -12.47 -24.69
N LYS A 45 20.88 -13.10 -24.62
CA LYS A 45 20.34 -13.85 -25.77
C LYS A 45 20.07 -12.88 -26.94
N PRO A 46 20.45 -13.22 -28.18
CA PRO A 46 20.12 -12.43 -29.37
C PRO A 46 18.62 -12.16 -29.46
N ILE A 47 18.24 -10.89 -29.64
CA ILE A 47 16.84 -10.52 -29.89
C ILE A 47 16.58 -10.61 -31.39
N LYS A 48 15.64 -11.47 -31.79
CA LYS A 48 15.17 -11.57 -33.17
C LYS A 48 13.70 -11.16 -33.24
N ALA A 49 13.46 -9.90 -33.57
CA ALA A 49 12.12 -9.34 -33.70
C ALA A 49 11.84 -8.95 -35.16
N SER A 50 10.68 -9.33 -35.68
CA SER A 50 10.17 -8.91 -36.99
C SER A 50 8.76 -8.40 -36.80
N LEU A 51 8.55 -7.12 -37.07
CA LEU A 51 7.31 -6.42 -36.71
C LEU A 51 6.96 -5.36 -37.76
N CYS A 52 5.65 -5.17 -37.98
CA CYS A 52 5.13 -4.18 -38.91
C CYS A 52 5.04 -2.83 -38.22
N LEU A 53 5.76 -1.83 -38.74
CA LEU A 53 5.78 -0.48 -38.18
C LEU A 53 4.75 0.43 -38.88
N PRO A 54 4.05 1.29 -38.13
CA PRO A 54 3.21 2.33 -38.73
C PRO A 54 4.09 3.34 -39.48
N LYS A 55 3.59 3.88 -40.60
CA LYS A 55 4.33 4.84 -41.45
C LYS A 55 4.66 6.16 -40.74
N LYS A 56 3.95 6.50 -39.68
CA LYS A 56 4.26 7.59 -38.75
C LYS A 56 4.12 7.09 -37.32
N LEU A 57 5.21 7.19 -36.58
CA LEU A 57 5.21 7.10 -35.13
C LEU A 57 4.93 8.54 -34.67
N ASP A 58 3.71 8.85 -34.24
CA ASP A 58 3.42 10.22 -33.80
C ASP A 58 4.08 10.48 -32.45
N ALA A 59 4.81 11.59 -32.34
CA ALA A 59 5.23 12.10 -31.03
C ALA A 59 3.97 12.28 -30.18
N TRP A 60 3.94 11.66 -29.00
CA TRP A 60 2.90 11.87 -28.00
C TRP A 60 2.89 13.35 -27.59
N ARG A 61 2.19 14.18 -28.37
CA ARG A 61 1.89 15.57 -28.07
C ARG A 61 0.38 15.64 -27.95
N GLY A 62 -0.11 15.84 -26.73
CA GLY A 62 -1.52 16.15 -26.48
C GLY A 62 -1.95 17.26 -27.43
N ARG A 63 -2.78 16.92 -28.43
CA ARG A 63 -3.25 17.90 -29.40
C ARG A 63 -4.55 18.48 -28.90
N LYS A 64 -4.54 19.81 -28.74
CA LYS A 64 -5.70 20.64 -28.41
C LYS A 64 -6.85 20.32 -29.37
N SER A 65 -7.99 20.00 -28.76
CA SER A 65 -9.29 19.82 -29.39
C SER A 65 -9.63 20.99 -30.30
N ASN A 66 -9.91 20.70 -31.56
CA ASN A 66 -10.85 21.43 -32.42
C ASN A 66 -10.99 20.67 -33.75
N ALA A 67 -11.80 19.61 -33.76
CA ALA A 67 -12.36 19.06 -35.00
C ALA A 67 -13.68 18.33 -34.72
N LYS A 68 -14.68 18.64 -35.54
CA LYS A 68 -16.05 18.11 -35.52
C LYS A 68 -16.09 16.63 -35.90
N VAL A 69 -17.07 15.93 -35.35
CA VAL A 69 -17.28 14.47 -35.40
C VAL A 69 -17.47 13.94 -36.84
N GLY A 70 -16.68 12.93 -37.19
CA GLY A 70 -16.84 12.06 -38.36
C GLY A 70 -15.49 11.51 -38.83
N TYR A 71 -15.26 10.19 -38.65
CA TYR A 71 -14.08 9.38 -39.01
C TYR A 71 -12.93 9.27 -37.98
N GLY A 72 -12.79 8.05 -37.44
CA GLY A 72 -11.60 7.49 -36.80
C GLY A 72 -11.42 7.85 -35.32
N ARG A 73 -12.02 7.07 -34.40
CA ARG A 73 -11.48 7.03 -33.03
C ARG A 73 -10.01 6.56 -33.14
N PRO A 74 -9.05 7.22 -32.49
CA PRO A 74 -7.67 6.74 -32.49
C PRO A 74 -7.64 5.35 -31.87
N LEU A 75 -7.11 4.36 -32.60
CA LEU A 75 -7.04 2.98 -32.13
C LEU A 75 -5.94 2.85 -31.08
N ASN A 76 -6.22 2.17 -29.96
CA ASN A 76 -5.20 1.81 -28.99
C ASN A 76 -4.52 0.51 -29.44
N LEU A 77 -3.64 0.63 -30.44
CA LEU A 77 -2.92 -0.52 -31.01
C LEU A 77 -2.17 -1.35 -29.97
N PRO A 78 -1.48 -0.77 -28.96
CA PRO A 78 -0.85 -1.55 -27.90
C PRO A 78 -1.85 -2.42 -27.13
N ARG A 79 -2.97 -1.85 -26.67
CA ARG A 79 -4.00 -2.60 -25.93
C ARG A 79 -4.66 -3.66 -26.81
N ARG A 80 -4.96 -3.35 -28.08
CA ARG A 80 -5.45 -4.33 -29.05
C ARG A 80 -4.48 -5.49 -29.24
N HIS A 81 -3.18 -5.22 -29.35
CA HIS A 81 -2.17 -6.26 -29.48
C HIS A 81 -2.10 -7.16 -28.24
N PHE A 82 -2.13 -6.56 -27.05
CA PHE A 82 -2.18 -7.29 -25.79
C PHE A 82 -3.42 -8.21 -25.73
N CYS A 83 -4.60 -7.68 -26.03
CA CYS A 83 -5.86 -8.42 -26.02
C CYS A 83 -5.98 -9.50 -27.12
N LEU A 84 -5.19 -9.40 -28.18
CA LEU A 84 -5.07 -10.47 -29.18
C LEU A 84 -4.08 -11.56 -28.76
N LYS A 85 -3.12 -11.22 -27.90
CA LYS A 85 -2.07 -12.13 -27.43
C LYS A 85 -2.51 -12.92 -26.20
N HIS A 86 -3.29 -12.28 -25.31
CA HIS A 86 -3.69 -12.81 -24.02
C HIS A 86 -5.21 -12.85 -23.90
N ASP A 87 -5.75 -14.03 -23.62
CA ASP A 87 -7.18 -14.22 -23.32
C ASP A 87 -7.46 -13.84 -21.85
N ARG A 88 -8.74 -13.63 -21.49
CA ARG A 88 -9.28 -13.48 -20.10
C ARG A 88 -9.39 -12.08 -19.49
N HIS A 89 -9.07 -11.02 -20.22
CA HIS A 89 -9.23 -9.64 -19.73
C HIS A 89 -10.60 -9.03 -20.12
N ASP A 90 -11.71 -9.75 -19.90
CA ASP A 90 -13.05 -9.51 -20.45
C ASP A 90 -13.42 -8.03 -20.71
N GLU A 91 -13.72 -7.27 -19.65
CA GLU A 91 -14.15 -5.88 -19.78
C GLU A 91 -13.03 -4.98 -20.35
N PHE A 92 -11.77 -5.28 -20.01
CA PHE A 92 -10.62 -4.53 -20.46
C PHE A 92 -10.30 -4.75 -21.94
N CYS A 93 -10.64 -5.90 -22.50
CA CYS A 93 -10.46 -6.23 -23.91
C CYS A 93 -11.76 -6.12 -24.72
N SER A 94 -12.85 -5.65 -24.11
CA SER A 94 -14.13 -5.44 -24.77
C SER A 94 -14.06 -4.34 -25.83
N GLU A 95 -14.85 -4.49 -26.90
CA GLU A 95 -14.92 -3.51 -28.01
C GLU A 95 -15.30 -2.09 -27.54
N SER A 96 -16.01 -1.96 -26.41
CA SER A 96 -16.37 -0.65 -25.85
C SER A 96 -15.19 0.08 -25.23
N ARG A 97 -14.22 -0.66 -24.63
CA ARG A 97 -13.10 -0.10 -23.88
C ARG A 97 -11.74 -0.25 -24.56
N ILE A 98 -11.62 -1.10 -25.58
CA ILE A 98 -10.35 -1.48 -26.20
C ILE A 98 -9.53 -0.29 -26.73
N ASP A 99 -10.19 0.81 -27.13
CA ASP A 99 -9.54 2.03 -27.63
C ASP A 99 -9.44 3.16 -26.59
N GLU A 100 -9.82 2.91 -25.34
CA GLU A 100 -9.58 3.87 -24.24
C GLU A 100 -8.09 3.99 -23.98
N LEU A 101 -7.60 5.23 -23.90
CA LEU A 101 -6.21 5.55 -23.62
C LEU A 101 -5.91 5.37 -22.13
N ILE A 102 -4.87 4.59 -21.84
CA ILE A 102 -4.34 4.41 -20.50
C ILE A 102 -3.36 5.55 -20.24
N ARG A 103 -3.67 6.40 -19.26
CA ARG A 103 -2.79 7.49 -18.85
C ARG A 103 -3.05 7.89 -17.40
N PRO A 104 -2.02 8.34 -16.68
CA PRO A 104 -2.21 8.91 -15.35
C PRO A 104 -3.19 10.08 -15.35
N LYS A 105 -4.00 10.17 -14.31
CA LYS A 105 -4.86 11.31 -14.04
C LYS A 105 -4.00 12.54 -13.78
N ALA A 106 -4.29 13.63 -14.48
CA ALA A 106 -3.58 14.88 -14.32
C ALA A 106 -3.76 15.45 -12.90
N LEU A 107 -2.70 16.05 -12.36
CA LEU A 107 -2.78 16.75 -11.09
C LEU A 107 -3.68 17.97 -11.22
N LEU A 108 -4.76 18.04 -10.43
CA LEU A 108 -5.69 19.17 -10.44
C LEU A 108 -5.23 20.29 -9.50
N ASP A 109 -4.70 19.92 -8.33
CA ASP A 109 -4.18 20.89 -7.36
C ASP A 109 -2.72 21.27 -7.66
N LEU A 110 -2.54 22.45 -8.25
CA LEU A 110 -1.22 22.96 -8.64
C LEU A 110 -0.30 23.25 -7.44
N ASN A 111 -0.82 23.38 -6.22
CA ASN A 111 0.03 23.57 -5.04
C ASN A 111 0.82 22.31 -4.70
N ARG A 112 0.41 21.15 -5.23
CA ARG A 112 1.04 19.85 -4.99
C ARG A 112 2.08 19.47 -6.06
N VAL A 113 2.38 20.33 -7.03
CA VAL A 113 3.35 20.02 -8.10
C VAL A 113 4.74 19.66 -7.55
N GLY A 114 5.12 20.25 -6.40
CA GLY A 114 6.40 19.99 -5.72
C GLY A 114 6.31 18.94 -4.59
N ASP A 115 5.17 18.27 -4.44
CA ASP A 115 4.96 17.30 -3.36
C ASP A 115 5.90 16.09 -3.54
N PRO A 116 6.79 15.80 -2.56
CA PRO A 116 7.77 14.72 -2.68
C PRO A 116 7.14 13.35 -2.92
N VAL A 117 5.89 13.15 -2.49
CA VAL A 117 5.19 11.86 -2.67
C VAL A 117 5.00 11.51 -4.15
N LEU A 118 4.89 12.50 -5.04
CA LEU A 118 4.71 12.28 -6.47
C LEU A 118 5.95 11.66 -7.12
N ASN A 119 7.12 11.79 -6.47
CA ASN A 119 8.38 11.19 -6.90
C ASN A 119 8.87 10.11 -5.93
N MET A 120 8.00 9.60 -5.05
CA MET A 120 8.32 8.46 -4.21
C MET A 120 8.28 7.18 -5.04
N PRO A 121 9.25 6.26 -4.90
CA PRO A 121 9.18 4.97 -5.59
C PRO A 121 8.01 4.12 -5.12
N ILE A 122 7.32 3.51 -6.09
CA ILE A 122 6.22 2.58 -5.88
C ILE A 122 6.61 1.24 -6.49
N VAL A 123 6.52 0.17 -5.71
CA VAL A 123 6.81 -1.20 -6.13
C VAL A 123 5.54 -2.01 -6.00
N ILE A 124 5.10 -2.60 -7.11
CA ILE A 124 3.97 -3.51 -7.13
C ILE A 124 4.52 -4.94 -7.11
N ALA A 125 4.11 -5.73 -6.13
CA ALA A 125 4.39 -7.16 -6.05
C ALA A 125 3.28 -7.93 -6.78
N ALA A 126 3.57 -8.35 -8.00
CA ALA A 126 2.67 -9.09 -8.86
C ALA A 126 2.85 -10.60 -8.69
N GLY A 127 1.78 -11.24 -8.21
CA GLY A 127 1.66 -12.67 -8.02
C GLY A 127 1.18 -13.37 -9.30
N LEU A 128 0.12 -14.16 -9.17
CA LEU A 128 -0.35 -15.07 -10.21
C LEU A 128 -1.57 -14.55 -10.97
N SER A 129 -2.20 -13.47 -10.49
CA SER A 129 -3.44 -12.94 -11.04
C SER A 129 -3.19 -11.68 -11.88
N THR A 130 -2.98 -11.87 -13.19
CA THR A 130 -2.83 -10.75 -14.14
C THR A 130 -4.03 -9.78 -14.10
N ASP A 131 -5.24 -10.28 -13.88
CA ASP A 131 -6.45 -9.45 -13.74
C ASP A 131 -6.44 -8.59 -12.48
N SER A 132 -5.99 -9.15 -11.36
CA SER A 132 -5.81 -8.39 -10.12
C SER A 132 -4.79 -7.26 -10.36
N LEU A 133 -3.63 -7.60 -10.93
CA LEU A 133 -2.61 -6.63 -11.30
C LEU A 133 -3.17 -5.53 -12.22
N ARG A 134 -4.00 -5.88 -13.21
CA ARG A 134 -4.66 -4.92 -14.08
C ARG A 134 -5.53 -3.95 -13.29
N VAL A 135 -6.39 -4.45 -12.41
CA VAL A 135 -7.27 -3.60 -11.58
C VAL A 135 -6.45 -2.69 -10.66
N CYS A 136 -5.36 -3.23 -10.07
CA CYS A 136 -4.42 -2.45 -9.28
C CYS A 136 -3.82 -1.30 -10.11
N LEU A 137 -3.27 -1.60 -11.29
CA LEU A 137 -2.70 -0.60 -12.19
C LEU A 137 -3.73 0.43 -12.69
N GLU A 138 -4.94 0.01 -13.03
CA GLU A 138 -6.04 0.93 -13.36
C GLU A 138 -6.32 1.90 -12.20
N SER A 139 -6.45 1.40 -10.97
CA SER A 139 -6.67 2.24 -9.79
C SER A 139 -5.49 3.16 -9.45
N LEU A 140 -4.27 2.76 -9.81
CA LEU A 140 -3.07 3.57 -9.66
C LEU A 140 -3.03 4.70 -10.69
N MET A 141 -3.44 4.47 -11.93
CA MET A 141 -3.56 5.53 -12.95
C MET A 141 -4.58 6.60 -12.58
N GLU A 142 -5.58 6.28 -11.75
CA GLU A 142 -6.55 7.25 -11.24
C GLU A 142 -5.98 8.20 -10.17
N GLN A 143 -4.76 7.95 -9.67
CA GLN A 143 -4.10 8.84 -8.72
C GLN A 143 -3.62 10.13 -9.39
N GLU A 144 -3.98 11.26 -8.81
CA GLU A 144 -3.61 12.57 -9.36
C GLU A 144 -2.11 12.86 -9.24
N GLY A 145 -1.48 13.21 -10.36
CA GLY A 145 -0.07 13.57 -10.39
C GLY A 145 0.90 12.39 -10.35
N LEU A 146 0.41 11.16 -10.53
CA LEU A 146 1.22 9.96 -10.56
C LEU A 146 2.37 10.06 -11.58
N ASN A 147 3.59 9.80 -11.12
CA ASN A 147 4.76 9.66 -11.97
C ASN A 147 5.05 8.19 -12.28
N THR A 148 4.71 7.72 -13.48
CA THR A 148 4.90 6.30 -13.85
C THR A 148 6.36 5.87 -13.92
N GLN A 149 7.30 6.81 -14.03
CA GLN A 149 8.74 6.49 -14.02
C GLN A 149 9.25 6.03 -12.65
N MET A 150 8.48 6.31 -11.59
CA MET A 150 8.79 5.87 -10.22
C MET A 150 8.14 4.54 -9.86
N ILE A 151 7.47 3.89 -10.82
CA ILE A 151 6.73 2.65 -10.59
C ILE A 151 7.48 1.48 -11.20
N ILE A 152 7.66 0.43 -10.41
CA ILE A 152 8.12 -0.86 -10.90
C ILE A 152 7.12 -1.96 -10.53
N VAL A 153 6.90 -2.89 -11.45
CA VAL A 153 6.15 -4.13 -11.22
C VAL A 153 7.16 -5.26 -11.11
N VAL A 154 7.24 -5.86 -9.93
CA VAL A 154 8.07 -7.04 -9.67
C VAL A 154 7.17 -8.26 -9.78
N TYR A 155 7.50 -9.16 -10.68
CA TYR A 155 6.65 -10.30 -11.04
C TYR A 155 7.47 -11.58 -11.17
N ASP A 156 6.85 -12.73 -10.98
CA ASP A 156 7.53 -13.99 -11.27
C ASP A 156 7.77 -14.14 -12.78
N LYS A 157 9.01 -14.42 -13.17
CA LYS A 157 9.44 -14.61 -14.56
C LYS A 157 8.60 -15.64 -15.35
N GLU A 158 7.94 -16.57 -14.68
CA GLU A 158 7.04 -17.55 -15.29
C GLU A 158 5.77 -16.92 -15.86
N TYR A 159 5.40 -15.72 -15.40
CA TYR A 159 4.20 -14.97 -15.80
C TYR A 159 4.55 -13.76 -16.66
N SER A 160 5.11 -14.01 -17.85
CA SER A 160 5.56 -12.93 -18.77
C SER A 160 4.45 -11.97 -19.21
N GLU A 161 3.18 -12.39 -19.12
CA GLU A 161 2.01 -11.53 -19.37
C GLU A 161 2.02 -10.26 -18.50
N ASN A 162 2.47 -10.37 -17.24
CA ASN A 162 2.57 -9.22 -16.32
C ASN A 162 3.51 -8.13 -16.86
N ALA A 163 4.55 -8.48 -17.62
CA ALA A 163 5.44 -7.51 -18.25
C ALA A 163 4.78 -6.81 -19.45
N ASP A 164 4.03 -7.54 -20.26
CA ASP A 164 3.28 -6.97 -21.38
C ASP A 164 2.20 -6.01 -20.85
N LEU A 165 1.47 -6.42 -19.80
CA LEU A 165 0.47 -5.59 -19.15
C LEU A 165 1.10 -4.31 -18.57
N SER A 166 2.18 -4.45 -17.80
CA SER A 166 2.94 -3.31 -17.24
C SER A 166 3.36 -2.29 -18.30
N SER A 167 3.77 -2.78 -19.48
CA SER A 167 4.17 -1.93 -20.59
C SER A 167 3.01 -1.09 -21.14
N LEU A 168 1.77 -1.61 -21.13
CA LEU A 168 0.57 -0.84 -21.50
C LEU A 168 0.31 0.35 -20.57
N PHE A 169 0.67 0.20 -19.30
CA PHE A 169 0.52 1.22 -18.27
C PHE A 169 1.74 2.15 -18.17
N HIS A 170 2.72 1.99 -19.06
CA HIS A 170 3.96 2.77 -19.06
C HIS A 170 4.74 2.67 -17.73
N VAL A 171 4.71 1.49 -17.09
CA VAL A 171 5.46 1.18 -15.88
C VAL A 171 6.52 0.12 -16.17
N LYS A 172 7.65 0.19 -15.46
CA LYS A 172 8.75 -0.76 -15.67
C LYS A 172 8.43 -2.10 -15.02
N ALA A 173 8.67 -3.20 -15.71
CA ALA A 173 8.55 -4.55 -15.14
C ALA A 173 9.94 -5.14 -14.85
N VAL A 174 10.06 -5.91 -13.76
CA VAL A 174 11.29 -6.61 -13.37
C VAL A 174 10.96 -8.07 -13.04
N PRO A 175 11.45 -9.05 -13.83
CA PRO A 175 11.24 -10.46 -13.55
C PRO A 175 12.09 -10.92 -12.37
N VAL A 176 11.52 -11.73 -11.49
CA VAL A 176 12.20 -12.39 -10.37
C VAL A 176 11.90 -13.89 -10.36
N ASN A 177 12.66 -14.65 -9.58
CA ASN A 177 12.38 -16.06 -9.36
C ASN A 177 11.67 -16.20 -8.01
N ALA A 178 10.34 -16.14 -8.01
CA ALA A 178 9.51 -16.12 -6.80
C ALA A 178 8.76 -17.46 -6.58
N SER A 179 9.25 -18.55 -7.19
CA SER A 179 8.69 -19.90 -7.13
C SER A 179 8.51 -20.49 -5.72
N ALA A 180 9.04 -19.83 -4.69
CA ALA A 180 8.84 -20.19 -3.28
C ALA A 180 7.63 -19.51 -2.61
N GLY A 181 6.74 -18.89 -3.41
CA GLY A 181 5.45 -18.35 -2.96
C GLY A 181 5.46 -16.88 -2.57
N TYR A 182 4.39 -16.42 -1.91
CA TYR A 182 4.13 -15.03 -1.53
C TYR A 182 5.36 -14.33 -0.91
N ASN A 183 6.03 -15.02 0.00
CA ASN A 183 7.14 -14.47 0.80
C ASN A 183 8.33 -14.13 -0.07
N ALA A 184 8.66 -15.03 -1.00
CA ALA A 184 9.75 -14.84 -1.94
C ALA A 184 9.46 -13.67 -2.88
N LEU A 185 8.19 -13.49 -3.26
CA LEU A 185 7.75 -12.35 -4.07
C LEU A 185 7.92 -11.02 -3.31
N ILE A 186 7.38 -10.90 -2.09
CA ILE A 186 7.48 -9.67 -1.30
C ILE A 186 8.94 -9.32 -0.98
N MET A 187 9.76 -10.31 -0.61
CA MET A 187 11.19 -10.09 -0.34
C MET A 187 11.95 -9.66 -1.60
N SER A 188 11.61 -10.25 -2.75
CA SER A 188 12.15 -9.83 -4.04
C SER A 188 11.71 -8.41 -4.39
N ALA A 189 10.45 -8.04 -4.13
CA ALA A 189 9.92 -6.71 -4.38
C ALA A 189 10.66 -5.65 -3.56
N LEU A 190 10.85 -5.87 -2.25
CA LEU A 190 11.64 -4.97 -1.39
C LEU A 190 13.09 -4.85 -1.86
N SER A 191 13.74 -5.99 -2.13
CA SER A 191 15.13 -6.03 -2.58
C SER A 191 15.33 -5.30 -3.90
N VAL A 192 14.50 -5.59 -4.91
CA VAL A 192 14.53 -4.94 -6.22
C VAL A 192 14.21 -3.45 -6.07
N GLY A 193 13.18 -3.08 -5.31
CA GLY A 193 12.79 -1.70 -5.06
C GLY A 193 13.95 -0.85 -4.54
N PHE A 194 14.58 -1.30 -3.45
CA PHE A 194 15.70 -0.56 -2.86
C PHE A 194 17.00 -0.63 -3.68
N SER A 195 17.14 -1.60 -4.58
CA SER A 195 18.26 -1.71 -5.52
C SER A 195 18.08 -0.81 -6.74
N VAL A 196 16.87 -0.71 -7.30
CA VAL A 196 16.54 0.15 -8.44
C VAL A 196 16.54 1.63 -8.03
N PHE A 197 16.11 1.92 -6.79
CA PHE A 197 16.04 3.27 -6.24
C PHE A 197 17.00 3.42 -5.06
N PRO A 198 18.33 3.39 -5.24
CA PRO A 198 19.30 3.31 -4.13
C PRO A 198 19.34 4.54 -3.22
N SER A 199 18.91 5.71 -3.71
CA SER A 199 18.85 6.96 -2.94
C SER A 199 17.54 7.14 -2.16
N ALA A 200 16.52 6.31 -2.40
CA ALA A 200 15.22 6.49 -1.77
C ALA A 200 15.27 6.11 -0.28
N PRO A 201 14.84 7.00 0.65
CA PRO A 201 14.82 6.69 2.08
C PRO A 201 13.66 5.76 2.46
N ALA A 202 12.62 5.70 1.63
CA ALA A 202 11.46 4.83 1.77
C ALA A 202 10.88 4.50 0.38
N ILE A 203 10.12 3.41 0.31
CA ILE A 203 9.38 3.00 -0.90
C ILE A 203 7.97 2.58 -0.50
N ALA A 204 7.00 2.76 -1.40
CA ALA A 204 5.69 2.14 -1.28
C ALA A 204 5.72 0.72 -1.86
N ILE A 205 5.14 -0.23 -1.16
CA ILE A 205 4.83 -1.57 -1.64
C ILE A 205 3.30 -1.68 -1.82
N ILE A 206 2.88 -2.29 -2.93
CA ILE A 206 1.47 -2.59 -3.24
C ILE A 206 1.39 -4.03 -3.73
N GLU A 207 0.54 -4.84 -3.12
CA GLU A 207 0.24 -6.20 -3.60
C GLU A 207 -0.78 -6.17 -4.76
N GLU A 208 -0.76 -7.17 -5.65
CA GLU A 208 -1.57 -7.14 -6.87
C GLU A 208 -3.08 -7.11 -6.65
N ASP A 209 -3.59 -7.69 -5.55
CA ASP A 209 -5.04 -7.76 -5.27
C ASP A 209 -5.60 -6.44 -4.70
N VAL A 210 -4.78 -5.39 -4.64
CA VAL A 210 -5.15 -4.09 -4.11
C VAL A 210 -5.83 -3.23 -5.16
N ARG A 211 -6.97 -2.64 -4.79
CA ARG A 211 -7.57 -1.51 -5.48
C ARG A 211 -7.41 -0.25 -4.62
N LEU A 212 -6.70 0.75 -5.15
CA LEU A 212 -6.44 2.00 -4.44
C LEU A 212 -7.69 2.89 -4.37
N SER A 213 -7.87 3.60 -3.27
CA SER A 213 -8.85 4.69 -3.20
C SER A 213 -8.36 5.92 -4.00
N PRO A 214 -9.24 6.80 -4.48
CA PRO A 214 -8.85 7.98 -5.27
C PRO A 214 -7.91 8.96 -4.54
N ASP A 215 -7.88 8.92 -3.21
CA ASP A 215 -7.08 9.77 -2.33
C ASP A 215 -5.80 9.11 -1.81
N TRP A 216 -5.39 7.93 -2.31
CA TRP A 216 -4.24 7.20 -1.77
C TRP A 216 -2.94 8.03 -1.81
N LEU A 217 -2.59 8.65 -2.95
CA LEU A 217 -1.43 9.56 -3.01
C LEU A 217 -1.63 10.82 -2.16
N HIS A 218 -2.87 11.29 -2.02
CA HIS A 218 -3.18 12.45 -1.19
C HIS A 218 -3.00 12.16 0.31
N PHE A 219 -3.41 10.98 0.78
CA PHE A 219 -3.13 10.51 2.13
C PHE A 219 -1.62 10.39 2.39
N LEU A 220 -0.87 9.83 1.43
CA LEU A 220 0.58 9.70 1.55
C LEU A 220 1.30 11.05 1.54
N SER A 221 0.79 12.07 0.85
CA SER A 221 1.36 13.42 0.89
C SER A 221 1.41 14.02 2.30
N GLN A 222 0.47 13.63 3.16
CA GLN A 222 0.35 14.15 4.53
C GLN A 222 1.07 13.26 5.55
N THR A 223 1.27 11.96 5.26
CA THR A 223 1.82 10.98 6.20
C THR A 223 3.29 10.62 5.94
N VAL A 224 3.74 10.61 4.68
CA VAL A 224 5.15 10.31 4.34
C VAL A 224 6.13 11.36 4.90
N PRO A 225 5.85 12.67 4.86
CA PRO A 225 6.73 13.64 5.53
C PRO A 225 6.88 13.37 7.03
N VAL A 226 5.79 12.98 7.71
CA VAL A 226 5.80 12.61 9.13
C VAL A 226 6.62 11.34 9.35
N LEU A 227 6.43 10.31 8.50
CA LEU A 227 7.24 9.09 8.53
C LEU A 227 8.73 9.42 8.45
N LEU A 228 9.15 10.24 7.48
CA LEU A 228 10.55 10.54 7.25
C LEU A 228 11.16 11.41 8.37
N ALA A 229 10.36 12.30 8.98
CA ALA A 229 10.81 13.19 10.05
C ALA A 229 10.90 12.49 11.43
N ASP A 230 9.99 11.57 11.73
CA ASP A 230 9.93 10.89 13.03
C ASP A 230 10.81 9.62 13.04
N PRO A 231 11.89 9.57 13.83
CA PRO A 231 12.78 8.41 13.90
C PRO A 231 12.13 7.19 14.56
N LYS A 232 10.98 7.35 15.22
CA LYS A 232 10.26 6.26 15.89
C LYS A 232 9.18 5.63 15.02
N LEU A 233 8.92 6.16 13.83
CA LEU A 233 8.01 5.56 12.85
C LEU A 233 8.80 4.76 11.82
N ASP A 234 8.30 3.60 11.45
CA ASP A 234 8.96 2.67 10.53
C ASP A 234 8.17 2.50 9.23
N VAL A 235 6.84 2.56 9.35
CA VAL A 235 5.91 2.24 8.27
C VAL A 235 4.71 3.21 8.27
N VAL A 236 4.17 3.47 7.08
CA VAL A 236 2.80 4.00 6.91
C VAL A 236 1.99 2.91 6.23
N GLN A 237 0.98 2.36 6.88
CA GLN A 237 0.05 1.42 6.26
C GLN A 237 -1.16 2.17 5.75
N THR A 238 -1.72 1.70 4.64
CA THR A 238 -2.91 2.31 4.03
C THR A 238 -4.16 1.44 4.19
N PHE A 239 -3.99 0.26 4.78
CA PHE A 239 -5.05 -0.66 5.18
C PHE A 239 -5.19 -0.68 6.70
N ASN A 240 -6.40 -0.49 7.20
CA ASN A 240 -6.72 -0.68 8.61
C ASN A 240 -7.37 -2.05 8.80
N PRO A 241 -6.75 -3.02 9.51
CA PRO A 241 -7.36 -4.32 9.81
C PRO A 241 -8.67 -4.23 10.60
N ASN A 242 -8.86 -3.16 11.36
CA ASN A 242 -10.09 -2.86 12.11
C ASN A 242 -11.03 -1.88 11.37
N GLY A 243 -10.76 -1.57 10.10
CA GLY A 243 -11.53 -0.64 9.29
C GLY A 243 -12.86 -1.18 8.76
N PHE A 244 -13.71 -1.75 9.62
CA PHE A 244 -15.04 -2.23 9.23
C PHE A 244 -16.06 -1.08 9.22
N GLU A 245 -17.15 -1.21 8.45
CA GLU A 245 -18.20 -0.17 8.35
C GLU A 245 -18.77 0.28 9.71
N ASP A 246 -18.69 -0.58 10.71
CA ASP A 246 -19.24 -0.32 12.02
C ASP A 246 -18.21 0.06 13.11
N THR A 247 -16.93 0.01 12.77
CA THR A 247 -15.81 0.32 13.67
C THR A 247 -14.86 1.36 13.05
N SER A 248 -15.21 1.92 11.89
CA SER A 248 -14.47 2.95 11.19
C SER A 248 -15.40 3.85 10.39
N GLY A 249 -15.05 5.14 10.28
CA GLY A 249 -15.79 6.10 9.46
C GLY A 249 -15.20 7.51 9.41
N ASP A 250 -14.13 7.80 10.14
CA ASP A 250 -13.50 9.13 10.13
C ASP A 250 -12.35 9.18 9.11
N GLY A 251 -12.64 9.75 7.94
CA GLY A 251 -11.66 9.90 6.86
C GLY A 251 -10.48 10.80 7.21
N SER A 252 -10.55 11.64 8.25
CA SER A 252 -9.46 12.55 8.67
C SER A 252 -8.52 11.94 9.71
N LEU A 253 -8.88 10.78 10.26
CA LEU A 253 -8.22 10.20 11.42
C LEU A 253 -7.07 9.26 11.03
N VAL A 254 -5.96 9.40 11.75
CA VAL A 254 -4.78 8.54 11.65
C VAL A 254 -4.37 8.07 13.04
N TYR A 255 -4.13 6.77 13.15
CA TYR A 255 -3.63 6.11 14.33
C TYR A 255 -2.11 5.98 14.25
N ARG A 256 -1.44 6.21 15.38
CA ARG A 256 -0.11 5.61 15.61
C ARG A 256 -0.37 4.27 16.25
N ILE A 257 0.28 3.22 15.79
CA ILE A 257 0.17 1.87 16.35
C ILE A 257 1.56 1.27 16.49
N GLY A 258 1.69 0.23 17.31
CA GLY A 258 2.89 -0.57 17.43
C GLY A 258 2.60 -2.04 17.19
N PHE A 259 3.63 -2.82 16.88
CA PHE A 259 3.54 -4.28 16.84
C PHE A 259 2.52 -4.82 15.81
N GLN A 260 2.26 -4.06 14.73
CA GLN A 260 1.37 -4.49 13.65
C GLN A 260 2.15 -4.57 12.35
N GLN A 261 2.05 -5.72 11.69
CA GLN A 261 2.71 -5.97 10.43
C GLN A 261 2.05 -5.19 9.29
N PRO A 262 2.83 -4.75 8.28
CA PRO A 262 2.28 -4.17 7.08
C PRO A 262 1.47 -5.22 6.27
N LEU A 263 0.32 -4.80 5.76
CA LEU A 263 -0.56 -5.62 4.93
C LEU A 263 -0.93 -4.88 3.64
N TYR A 264 -0.86 -5.55 2.49
CA TYR A 264 -1.38 -5.15 1.19
C TYR A 264 -0.77 -3.90 0.55
N SER A 265 -0.87 -2.73 1.20
CA SER A 265 -0.25 -1.49 0.72
C SER A 265 0.27 -0.62 1.85
N TYR A 266 1.56 -0.32 1.77
CA TYR A 266 2.29 0.39 2.83
C TYR A 266 3.56 1.08 2.29
N VAL A 267 4.03 2.09 3.01
CA VAL A 267 5.32 2.74 2.79
C VAL A 267 6.27 2.32 3.89
N ILE A 268 7.44 1.79 3.53
CA ILE A 268 8.44 1.29 4.47
C ILE A 268 9.77 2.01 4.30
N LYS A 269 10.43 2.36 5.42
CA LYS A 269 11.77 2.94 5.40
C LYS A 269 12.82 1.92 4.95
N ARG A 270 13.83 2.40 4.22
CA ARG A 270 15.02 1.61 3.88
C ARG A 270 15.72 1.06 5.11
N LYS A 271 15.82 1.87 6.17
CA LYS A 271 16.48 1.49 7.42
C LYS A 271 15.88 0.19 7.97
N VAL A 272 14.55 0.13 8.05
CA VAL A 272 13.79 -1.02 8.54
C VAL A 272 14.07 -2.25 7.67
N TYR A 273 14.02 -2.10 6.34
CA TYR A 273 14.36 -3.20 5.44
C TYR A 273 15.79 -3.72 5.66
N VAL A 274 16.78 -2.83 5.76
CA VAL A 274 18.20 -3.21 5.88
C VAL A 274 18.51 -3.85 7.23
N GLU A 275 17.95 -3.31 8.32
CA GLU A 275 18.25 -3.72 9.69
C GLU A 275 17.42 -4.91 10.16
N GLU A 276 16.13 -5.01 9.78
CA GLU A 276 15.20 -5.99 10.34
C GLU A 276 14.76 -7.09 9.37
N ILE A 277 14.86 -6.87 8.04
CA ILE A 277 14.18 -7.72 7.05
C ILE A 277 15.17 -8.44 6.12
N LYS A 278 16.14 -7.71 5.57
CA LYS A 278 16.99 -8.16 4.46
C LYS A 278 17.72 -9.49 4.72
N TYR A 279 18.11 -9.75 5.97
CA TYR A 279 18.91 -10.92 6.36
C TYR A 279 18.11 -11.98 7.12
N THR A 280 16.81 -11.78 7.24
CA THR A 280 15.94 -12.60 8.08
C THR A 280 15.30 -13.67 7.20
N ALA A 281 15.73 -14.93 7.39
CA ALA A 281 15.29 -16.05 6.55
C ALA A 281 13.80 -16.37 6.68
N GLU A 282 13.19 -16.00 7.82
CA GLU A 282 11.83 -16.35 8.20
C GLU A 282 10.91 -15.14 8.35
N CYS A 283 11.32 -13.93 7.92
CA CYS A 283 10.54 -12.69 8.11
C CYS A 283 9.11 -12.72 7.61
N CYS A 284 8.76 -13.74 6.84
CA CYS A 284 7.70 -13.65 5.90
C CYS A 284 7.04 -15.01 5.66
N THR A 285 7.30 -16.09 6.42
CA THR A 285 6.90 -17.48 6.06
C THR A 285 5.41 -17.68 5.72
N GLU A 286 4.54 -16.80 6.17
CA GLU A 286 3.16 -16.66 5.71
C GLU A 286 2.82 -15.16 5.53
N PRO A 287 1.80 -14.78 4.72
CA PRO A 287 1.37 -13.39 4.57
C PRO A 287 1.25 -12.66 5.90
N GLY A 288 1.65 -11.39 6.01
CA GLY A 288 1.49 -10.67 7.29
C GLY A 288 2.26 -11.23 8.51
N ARG A 289 3.07 -12.29 8.42
CA ARG A 289 3.92 -12.79 9.52
C ARG A 289 5.32 -12.18 9.51
N TRP A 290 5.34 -10.86 9.62
CA TRP A 290 6.57 -10.08 9.76
C TRP A 290 7.09 -10.14 11.19
N GLU A 291 8.37 -10.46 11.36
CA GLU A 291 9.06 -10.33 12.66
C GLU A 291 9.37 -8.86 13.01
N MET A 292 8.43 -7.95 12.77
CA MET A 292 8.58 -6.52 13.04
C MET A 292 8.08 -6.17 14.45
N ARG A 293 8.64 -6.87 15.46
CA ARG A 293 8.23 -6.80 16.87
C ARG A 293 8.50 -5.46 17.54
N THR A 294 9.24 -4.55 16.91
CA THR A 294 9.54 -3.22 17.48
C THR A 294 8.97 -2.08 16.64
N SER A 295 8.34 -2.40 15.53
CA SER A 295 7.93 -1.38 14.57
C SER A 295 6.77 -0.52 15.06
N SER A 296 6.82 0.76 14.74
CA SER A 296 5.67 1.66 14.85
C SER A 296 5.17 2.09 13.49
N SER A 297 3.85 2.10 13.33
CA SER A 297 3.19 2.44 12.07
C SER A 297 2.21 3.59 12.24
N LEU A 298 2.00 4.33 11.15
CA LEU A 298 0.78 5.11 10.95
C LEU A 298 -0.25 4.29 10.19
N VAL A 299 -1.51 4.34 10.59
CA VAL A 299 -2.62 3.64 9.93
C VAL A 299 -3.84 4.56 9.90
N PRO A 300 -4.54 4.74 8.78
CA PRO A 300 -5.76 5.54 8.75
C PRO A 300 -6.90 4.85 9.52
N ASP A 301 -7.90 5.60 9.96
CA ASP A 301 -9.15 4.97 10.42
C ASP A 301 -9.85 4.29 9.24
N VAL A 302 -10.17 5.06 8.19
CA VAL A 302 -10.78 4.55 6.95
C VAL A 302 -9.68 4.11 5.97
N SER A 303 -9.72 2.86 5.52
CA SER A 303 -8.69 2.32 4.60
C SER A 303 -8.64 3.09 3.28
N ARG A 304 -7.43 3.31 2.75
CA ARG A 304 -7.19 3.93 1.44
C ARG A 304 -7.05 2.90 0.31
N ILE A 305 -7.46 1.68 0.59
CA ILE A 305 -7.48 0.57 -0.35
C ILE A 305 -8.69 -0.32 -0.08
N SER A 306 -9.08 -1.08 -1.09
CA SER A 306 -9.84 -2.32 -0.96
C SER A 306 -9.02 -3.48 -1.52
N VAL A 307 -9.34 -4.70 -1.10
CA VAL A 307 -8.65 -5.92 -1.55
C VAL A 307 -9.66 -6.82 -2.23
N ALA A 308 -9.35 -7.26 -3.45
CA ALA A 308 -10.20 -8.16 -4.23
C ALA A 308 -10.06 -9.60 -3.69
N TYR A 309 -10.98 -9.99 -2.80
CA TYR A 309 -10.96 -11.29 -2.11
C TYR A 309 -11.11 -12.52 -3.03
N ALA A 310 -11.66 -12.35 -4.24
CA ALA A 310 -12.16 -13.46 -5.06
C ALA A 310 -11.08 -14.41 -5.65
N SER A 311 -9.78 -14.13 -5.46
CA SER A 311 -8.69 -14.84 -6.15
C SER A 311 -7.68 -15.54 -5.22
N ILE A 312 -7.82 -15.46 -3.89
CA ILE A 312 -6.85 -16.06 -2.97
C ILE A 312 -7.23 -17.54 -2.74
N GLY A 313 -6.52 -18.44 -3.41
CA GLY A 313 -6.76 -19.89 -3.43
C GLY A 313 -6.54 -20.65 -2.12
N GLU A 314 -6.37 -19.97 -0.98
CA GLU A 314 -6.33 -20.63 0.34
C GLU A 314 -7.24 -19.92 1.36
N PRO A 315 -8.30 -20.59 1.88
CA PRO A 315 -9.24 -20.03 2.86
C PRO A 315 -8.65 -19.64 4.22
N LYS A 316 -7.40 -20.02 4.52
CA LYS A 316 -6.86 -19.93 5.89
C LYS A 316 -6.53 -18.51 6.36
N TRP A 317 -6.28 -17.58 5.43
CA TRP A 317 -5.95 -16.18 5.73
C TRP A 317 -7.18 -15.27 5.84
N SER A 318 -8.31 -15.75 5.32
CA SER A 318 -9.32 -14.90 4.69
C SER A 318 -10.60 -14.79 5.53
N ASP A 319 -10.81 -15.70 6.49
CA ASP A 319 -12.00 -15.75 7.34
C ASP A 319 -12.02 -14.69 8.47
N GLY A 320 -10.93 -14.00 8.76
CA GLY A 320 -10.90 -12.97 9.82
C GLY A 320 -11.02 -11.53 9.32
N LEU A 321 -10.30 -11.21 8.23
CA LEU A 321 -10.17 -9.84 7.73
C LEU A 321 -11.32 -9.43 6.80
N PHE A 322 -11.99 -10.37 6.14
CA PHE A 322 -12.97 -10.04 5.10
C PHE A 322 -14.36 -10.64 5.34
N VAL A 323 -14.64 -11.13 6.55
CA VAL A 323 -15.98 -11.62 6.93
C VAL A 323 -17.05 -10.54 7.03
N ARG A 324 -16.64 -9.27 7.14
CA ARG A 324 -17.57 -8.14 7.32
C ARG A 324 -17.26 -7.02 6.32
N PRO A 325 -18.27 -6.24 5.90
CA PRO A 325 -18.08 -5.06 5.06
C PRO A 325 -17.04 -4.10 5.65
N ARG A 326 -16.25 -3.49 4.76
CA ARG A 326 -15.13 -2.63 5.14
C ARG A 326 -15.31 -1.22 4.60
N SER A 327 -14.89 -0.25 5.39
CA SER A 327 -14.88 1.16 5.01
C SER A 327 -13.70 1.45 4.06
N GLN A 328 -14.00 2.06 2.92
CA GLN A 328 -13.01 2.58 1.98
C GLN A 328 -13.15 4.10 1.83
N SER A 329 -12.01 4.78 1.71
CA SER A 329 -11.97 6.22 1.47
C SER A 329 -12.46 6.58 0.06
N HIS A 330 -13.16 7.70 -0.05
CA HIS A 330 -13.70 8.20 -1.32
C HIS A 330 -13.35 9.67 -1.61
N GLY A 331 -12.58 10.33 -0.73
CA GLY A 331 -12.35 11.77 -0.83
C GLY A 331 -11.01 12.20 -0.27
N ASN A 332 -10.55 13.37 -0.71
CA ASN A 332 -9.29 13.98 -0.25
C ASN A 332 -9.50 14.63 1.14
N TYR A 333 -9.35 13.85 2.20
CA TYR A 333 -9.48 14.34 3.58
C TYR A 333 -8.22 15.07 4.05
N LEU A 334 -8.42 16.22 4.70
CA LEU A 334 -7.36 16.85 5.50
C LEU A 334 -7.22 16.07 6.80
N LEU A 335 -6.02 15.58 7.09
CA LEU A 335 -5.77 14.74 8.27
C LEU A 335 -5.59 15.60 9.53
N GLY A 336 -6.08 15.09 10.66
CA GLY A 336 -5.88 15.73 11.96
C GLY A 336 -4.40 15.79 12.37
N SER A 337 -3.98 16.77 13.17
CA SER A 337 -2.55 16.97 13.51
C SER A 337 -2.00 16.03 14.59
N ASP A 338 -2.85 15.24 15.24
CA ASP A 338 -2.48 14.52 16.47
C ASP A 338 -1.40 13.45 16.25
N PHE A 339 -1.32 12.86 15.06
CA PHE A 339 -0.41 11.76 14.75
C PHE A 339 1.04 12.20 14.46
N ILE A 340 1.28 13.52 14.28
CA ILE A 340 2.54 14.09 13.80
C ILE A 340 3.74 13.73 14.70
N SER A 341 3.53 13.57 16.00
CA SER A 341 4.57 13.11 16.92
C SER A 341 4.01 12.16 17.97
N GLU A 342 4.86 11.29 18.52
CA GLU A 342 4.49 10.39 19.61
C GLU A 342 3.98 11.15 20.85
N GLU A 343 4.59 12.30 21.15
CA GLU A 343 4.23 13.14 22.31
C GLU A 343 2.84 13.77 22.12
N THR A 344 2.60 14.40 20.96
CA THR A 344 1.30 15.00 20.62
C THR A 344 0.21 13.94 20.66
N TYR A 345 0.47 12.79 20.03
CA TYR A 345 -0.49 11.69 19.97
C TYR A 345 -0.81 11.13 21.35
N GLY A 346 0.23 10.93 22.19
CA GLY A 346 0.06 10.48 23.57
C GLY A 346 -0.75 11.45 24.42
N LYS A 347 -0.49 12.77 24.32
CA LYS A 347 -1.25 13.80 25.02
C LYS A 347 -2.71 13.86 24.57
N ALA A 348 -2.95 13.80 23.25
CA ALA A 348 -4.30 13.78 22.71
C ALA A 348 -5.08 12.56 23.21
N LEU A 349 -4.47 11.36 23.13
CA LEU A 349 -5.06 10.11 23.60
C LEU A 349 -5.38 10.15 25.09
N ALA A 350 -4.43 10.58 25.93
CA ALA A 350 -4.65 10.71 27.38
C ALA A 350 -5.80 11.67 27.71
N ARG A 351 -5.89 12.80 27.00
CA ARG A 351 -6.97 13.77 27.16
C ARG A 351 -8.33 13.14 26.86
N HIS A 352 -8.47 12.43 25.73
CA HIS A 352 -9.72 11.75 25.37
C HIS A 352 -10.13 10.70 26.42
N ILE A 353 -9.17 9.90 26.91
CA ILE A 353 -9.44 8.86 27.92
C ILE A 353 -9.80 9.45 29.29
N ALA A 354 -9.18 10.57 29.67
CA ALA A 354 -9.42 11.19 30.97
C ALA A 354 -10.84 11.74 31.10
N THR A 355 -11.37 12.36 30.03
CA THR A 355 -12.67 13.07 30.04
C THR A 355 -13.85 12.20 29.62
N ALA A 356 -13.62 11.04 29.01
CA ALA A 356 -14.69 10.19 28.50
C ALA A 356 -15.45 9.42 29.60
N PRO A 357 -16.77 9.21 29.46
CA PRO A 357 -17.52 8.24 30.25
C PRO A 357 -16.94 6.83 30.12
N ARG A 358 -17.04 6.06 31.20
CA ARG A 358 -16.43 4.74 31.33
C ARG A 358 -17.49 3.64 31.44
N ILE A 359 -17.27 2.53 30.75
CA ILE A 359 -18.12 1.34 30.81
C ILE A 359 -17.23 0.11 30.95
N PRO A 360 -17.43 -0.75 31.96
CA PRO A 360 -16.73 -2.02 32.03
C PRO A 360 -17.17 -2.96 30.91
N LEU A 361 -16.22 -3.63 30.24
CA LEU A 361 -16.50 -4.61 29.18
C LEU A 361 -17.49 -5.69 29.64
N LYS A 362 -17.39 -6.13 30.91
CA LYS A 362 -18.26 -7.15 31.52
C LYS A 362 -19.74 -6.75 31.59
N THR A 363 -20.04 -5.46 31.51
CA THR A 363 -21.41 -4.92 31.59
C THR A 363 -22.02 -4.67 30.21
N LEU A 364 -21.24 -4.89 29.16
CA LEU A 364 -21.61 -4.57 27.80
C LEU A 364 -22.08 -5.84 27.09
N ASP A 365 -23.24 -5.75 26.44
CA ASP A 365 -23.72 -6.77 25.52
C ASP A 365 -23.00 -6.61 24.18
N CYS A 366 -22.19 -7.60 23.80
CA CYS A 366 -21.36 -7.55 22.62
C CYS A 366 -22.17 -7.46 21.32
N ASP A 367 -23.35 -8.10 21.26
CA ASP A 367 -24.18 -8.05 20.04
C ASP A 367 -24.85 -6.66 19.88
N GLY A 368 -25.17 -6.01 21.00
CA GLY A 368 -25.81 -4.69 21.07
C GLY A 368 -24.87 -3.51 21.31
N PHE A 369 -23.55 -3.69 21.21
CA PHE A 369 -22.57 -2.73 21.75
C PHE A 369 -22.74 -1.31 21.20
N LYS A 370 -23.06 -1.17 19.91
CA LYS A 370 -23.14 0.13 19.22
C LYS A 370 -24.19 1.02 19.87
N GLN A 371 -25.38 0.46 20.12
CA GLN A 371 -26.48 1.19 20.72
C GLN A 371 -26.11 1.65 22.13
N LYS A 372 -25.45 0.78 22.90
CA LYS A 372 -25.01 1.12 24.26
C LYS A 372 -23.95 2.23 24.27
N ILE A 373 -23.00 2.18 23.34
CA ILE A 373 -21.96 3.22 23.21
C ILE A 373 -22.59 4.56 22.82
N ILE A 374 -23.56 4.56 21.89
CA ILE A 374 -24.29 5.77 21.47
C ILE A 374 -25.05 6.37 22.67
N GLU A 375 -25.79 5.56 23.42
CA GLU A 375 -26.52 6.01 24.61
C GLU A 375 -25.61 6.65 25.65
N VAL A 376 -24.47 6.02 25.96
CA VAL A 376 -23.53 6.55 26.94
C VAL A 376 -22.84 7.82 26.46
N SER A 377 -22.47 7.87 25.18
CA SER A 377 -21.93 9.08 24.53
C SER A 377 -22.91 10.24 24.61
N GLN A 378 -24.19 10.01 24.29
CA GLN A 378 -25.24 11.03 24.34
C GLN A 378 -25.55 11.48 25.76
N ALA A 379 -25.70 10.54 26.70
CA ALA A 379 -26.00 10.85 28.10
C ALA A 379 -24.89 11.67 28.78
N ALA A 380 -23.63 11.43 28.40
CA ALA A 380 -22.48 12.17 28.90
C ALA A 380 -22.12 13.42 28.06
N ASN A 381 -22.84 13.68 26.96
CA ASN A 381 -22.51 14.70 25.96
C ASN A 381 -21.02 14.66 25.54
N SER A 382 -20.51 13.45 25.26
CA SER A 382 -19.10 13.17 24.97
C SER A 382 -18.94 12.50 23.61
N SER A 383 -18.00 12.97 22.79
CA SER A 383 -17.60 12.32 21.52
C SER A 383 -16.66 11.13 21.72
N SER A 384 -16.41 10.74 22.97
CA SER A 384 -15.49 9.67 23.34
C SER A 384 -16.11 8.77 24.41
N VAL A 385 -15.86 7.47 24.34
CA VAL A 385 -16.27 6.47 25.34
C VAL A 385 -15.09 5.57 25.65
N VAL A 386 -14.84 5.32 26.94
CA VAL A 386 -13.79 4.39 27.38
C VAL A 386 -14.43 3.08 27.83
N VAL A 387 -14.00 1.98 27.22
CA VAL A 387 -14.35 0.63 27.64
C VAL A 387 -13.19 0.07 28.45
N THR A 388 -13.41 -0.20 29.74
CA THR A 388 -12.38 -0.80 30.59
C THR A 388 -12.43 -2.32 30.46
N CYS A 389 -11.30 -2.93 30.11
CA CYS A 389 -11.10 -4.38 30.17
C CYS A 389 -10.19 -4.75 31.34
N GLY A 390 -10.06 -6.05 31.64
CA GLY A 390 -9.26 -6.51 32.77
C GLY A 390 -7.77 -6.14 32.70
N SER A 391 -6.99 -6.65 33.64
CA SER A 391 -5.58 -6.29 33.78
C SER A 391 -4.64 -7.02 32.82
N GLU A 392 -5.11 -8.03 32.09
CA GLU A 392 -4.26 -8.88 31.25
C GLU A 392 -4.38 -8.52 29.75
N ILE A 393 -3.36 -8.87 28.97
CA ILE A 393 -3.38 -8.70 27.51
C ILE A 393 -4.44 -9.61 26.86
N SER A 394 -4.68 -10.78 27.46
CA SER A 394 -5.76 -11.70 27.08
C SER A 394 -7.15 -11.02 27.11
N ASP A 395 -7.32 -9.98 27.92
CA ASP A 395 -8.55 -9.19 27.98
C ASP A 395 -8.73 -8.28 26.76
N LEU A 396 -7.64 -7.84 26.11
CA LEU A 396 -7.73 -7.11 24.84
C LEU A 396 -8.24 -8.02 23.72
N ALA A 397 -7.78 -9.28 23.66
CA ALA A 397 -8.31 -10.25 22.70
C ALA A 397 -9.80 -10.53 22.93
N THR A 398 -10.23 -10.58 24.20
CA THR A 398 -11.65 -10.72 24.56
C THR A 398 -12.46 -9.51 24.14
N ALA A 399 -11.93 -8.30 24.34
CA ALA A 399 -12.54 -7.07 23.85
C ALA A 399 -12.63 -7.05 22.31
N SER A 400 -11.55 -7.45 21.61
CA SER A 400 -11.55 -7.57 20.16
C SER A 400 -12.64 -8.49 19.65
N ARG A 401 -12.83 -9.66 20.27
CA ARG A 401 -13.96 -10.57 19.95
C ARG A 401 -15.31 -9.89 20.15
N CYS A 402 -15.50 -9.20 21.27
CA CYS A 402 -16.76 -8.52 21.60
C CYS A 402 -17.14 -7.47 20.54
N PHE A 403 -16.17 -6.72 20.03
CA PHE A 403 -16.37 -5.67 19.04
C PHE A 403 -16.18 -6.13 17.59
N GLY A 404 -15.89 -7.41 17.37
CA GLY A 404 -15.58 -7.97 16.04
C GLY A 404 -14.27 -7.43 15.43
N LEU A 405 -13.37 -6.88 16.23
CA LEU A 405 -12.08 -6.37 15.77
C LEU A 405 -11.15 -7.52 15.38
N TYR A 406 -10.26 -7.26 14.43
CA TYR A 406 -9.32 -8.25 13.93
C TYR A 406 -8.22 -8.53 14.95
N PHE A 407 -8.00 -9.81 15.22
CA PHE A 407 -6.87 -10.32 15.99
C PHE A 407 -6.46 -11.69 15.44
N ASP A 408 -5.22 -12.05 15.68
CA ASP A 408 -4.65 -13.38 15.43
C ASP A 408 -4.07 -13.92 16.74
N MET A 409 -3.76 -15.22 16.79
CA MET A 409 -3.09 -15.87 17.92
C MET A 409 -1.76 -15.20 18.30
N HIS A 410 -1.12 -14.48 17.36
CA HIS A 410 0.20 -13.87 17.59
C HIS A 410 0.13 -12.37 17.92
N PHE A 411 -0.94 -11.65 17.56
CA PHE A 411 -1.06 -10.21 17.83
C PHE A 411 -2.50 -9.69 17.79
N VAL A 412 -2.71 -8.56 18.46
CA VAL A 412 -3.96 -7.77 18.39
C VAL A 412 -3.70 -6.53 17.54
N SER A 413 -4.50 -6.31 16.51
CA SER A 413 -4.32 -5.18 15.58
C SER A 413 -4.79 -3.85 16.18
N GLY A 414 -4.23 -2.73 15.70
CA GLY A 414 -4.68 -1.39 16.12
C GLY A 414 -4.28 -0.98 17.54
N VAL A 415 -3.29 -1.65 18.15
CA VAL A 415 -2.85 -1.35 19.51
C VAL A 415 -1.77 -0.28 19.48
N TYR A 416 -1.99 0.78 20.27
CA TYR A 416 -0.95 1.72 20.64
C TYR A 416 -0.80 1.67 22.13
N LYS A 417 0.37 1.23 22.62
CA LYS A 417 0.71 1.46 24.03
C LYS A 417 -0.34 0.86 24.99
N ARG A 418 -0.85 -0.32 24.60
CA ARG A 418 -1.94 -1.12 25.22
C ARG A 418 -3.35 -0.53 25.14
N VAL A 419 -3.54 0.53 24.37
CA VAL A 419 -4.86 1.10 24.08
C VAL A 419 -5.25 0.77 22.65
N MET A 420 -6.49 0.32 22.46
CA MET A 420 -7.09 0.22 21.13
C MET A 420 -8.05 1.38 20.92
N ARG A 421 -8.11 1.91 19.70
CA ARG A 421 -9.02 2.96 19.30
C ARG A 421 -9.75 2.54 18.02
N PHE A 422 -11.05 2.80 17.99
CA PHE A 422 -11.88 2.67 16.80
C PHE A 422 -13.04 3.68 16.85
N VAL A 423 -13.84 3.76 15.78
CA VAL A 423 -14.91 4.77 15.65
C VAL A 423 -16.27 4.09 15.47
N VAL A 424 -17.27 4.52 16.25
CA VAL A 424 -18.67 4.12 16.08
C VAL A 424 -19.45 5.28 15.48
N SER A 425 -20.31 4.98 14.50
CA SER A 425 -21.19 5.95 13.83
C SER A 425 -20.43 7.15 13.23
N SER A 426 -19.19 6.94 12.78
CA SER A 426 -18.29 7.95 12.20
C SER A 426 -17.89 9.13 13.09
N VAL A 427 -18.36 9.22 14.34
CA VAL A 427 -18.13 10.39 15.22
C VAL A 427 -17.79 10.06 16.67
N ILE A 428 -18.07 8.84 17.13
CA ILE A 428 -17.82 8.45 18.53
C ILE A 428 -16.52 7.66 18.59
N HIS A 429 -15.50 8.21 19.26
CA HIS A 429 -14.25 7.49 19.49
C HIS A 429 -14.39 6.53 20.66
N VAL A 430 -14.13 5.25 20.41
CA VAL A 430 -14.13 4.22 21.44
C VAL A 430 -12.69 3.87 21.79
N PHE A 431 -12.37 3.88 23.08
CA PHE A 431 -11.05 3.53 23.61
C PHE A 431 -11.15 2.30 24.49
N ILE A 432 -10.49 1.21 24.12
CA ILE A 432 -10.38 0.02 24.97
C ILE A 432 -9.10 0.18 25.81
N VAL A 433 -9.27 0.23 27.13
CA VAL A 433 -8.18 0.53 28.07
C VAL A 433 -8.14 -0.53 29.19
N PRO A 434 -7.00 -1.22 29.39
CA PRO A 434 -6.81 -2.11 30.53
C PRO A 434 -6.91 -1.38 31.88
N GLU A 435 -7.60 -1.97 32.85
CA GLU A 435 -7.80 -1.40 34.20
C GLU A 435 -6.47 -1.06 34.91
N MET A 436 -5.40 -1.80 34.65
CA MET A 436 -4.07 -1.54 35.22
C MET A 436 -3.45 -0.20 34.80
N LEU A 437 -3.86 0.35 33.64
CA LEU A 437 -3.43 1.67 33.18
C LEU A 437 -4.25 2.80 33.83
N MET A 438 -5.30 2.44 34.56
CA MET A 438 -6.22 3.36 35.22
C MET A 438 -5.93 3.50 36.73
N SER A 439 -5.03 2.68 37.31
CA SER A 439 -4.76 2.69 38.76
C SER A 439 -3.51 3.50 39.17
N GLN A 440 -3.75 4.56 39.95
CA GLN A 440 -2.81 5.44 40.70
C GLN A 440 -2.07 6.59 39.97
N ASN A 441 -1.92 7.67 40.75
CA ASN A 441 -1.38 9.03 40.57
C ASN A 441 -0.02 9.25 39.85
N ASP A 442 0.55 8.24 39.20
CA ASP A 442 1.78 8.41 38.41
C ASP A 442 1.45 8.62 36.93
N SER A 443 2.21 9.50 36.27
CA SER A 443 1.90 9.94 34.90
C SER A 443 1.71 8.75 33.96
N TRP A 444 0.51 8.62 33.37
CA TRP A 444 0.12 7.62 32.38
C TRP A 444 1.21 7.34 31.30
N LEU A 445 2.03 8.34 30.97
CA LEU A 445 3.15 8.24 30.03
C LEU A 445 4.27 7.25 30.44
N SER A 446 4.51 7.02 31.74
CA SER A 446 5.64 6.20 32.23
C SER A 446 5.36 4.69 32.23
N ARG A 447 4.09 4.27 32.34
CA ARG A 447 3.69 2.85 32.38
C ARG A 447 3.52 2.22 31.00
N VAL A 448 3.42 3.08 30.02
CA VAL A 448 3.01 2.77 28.66
C VAL A 448 4.21 2.31 27.79
N THR A 449 5.45 2.50 28.26
CA THR A 449 6.70 2.15 27.57
C THR A 449 7.25 0.74 27.88
N ALA A 450 6.55 -0.08 28.67
CA ALA A 450 7.02 -1.44 28.96
C ALA A 450 6.76 -2.39 27.77
N ASN A 451 7.84 -2.72 27.05
CA ASN A 451 7.86 -3.66 25.92
C ASN A 451 7.12 -4.96 26.23
N ILE A 452 6.35 -5.45 25.26
CA ILE A 452 5.64 -6.73 25.35
C ILE A 452 6.40 -7.77 24.54
N SER A 453 6.88 -8.80 25.24
CA SER A 453 7.04 -10.15 24.68
C SER A 453 5.75 -10.91 24.99
N ILE A 454 4.99 -11.26 23.96
CA ILE A 454 3.94 -12.28 24.05
C ILE A 454 4.71 -13.61 24.09
N THR A 455 4.70 -14.29 25.24
CA THR A 455 5.13 -15.69 25.36
C THR A 455 4.02 -16.60 24.88
#